data_AF-A0AAV5UTG5-F1
#
_entry.id   AF-A0AAV5UTG5-F1
#
_cell.length_a   1.000
_cell.length_b   1.000
_cell.length_c   1.000
_cell.angle_alpha   90.00
_cell.angle_beta   90.00
_cell.angle_gamma   90.00
#
_symmetry.space_group_name_H-M   'P 1'
#
loop_
_entity.id
_entity.type
_entity.pdbx_description
1 polymer ?
#
loop_
_entity_poly.entity_id
_entity_poly.type
_entity_poly.pdbx_seq_one_letter_code
_entity_poly.pdbx_strand_id
1 'polypeptide(L)'
;MSIRPIVVGICGGVASGKQLFTRSLLARLRSRGCSVEEVEQVTANMIKDHRMDCYLLRGLTLFTDQHRTYFDLKIFLDMEADIRLCRILNSAQTFDEMRRQLNRYQSLTRPYHVQSVLKQLPLSDMCINGSFHEKDVDFASLRILELMKNNGRKEKEEEPDDDDYTRSL
;
A
#
# COMPACT_ATOMS: atom_id res chain seq x y z
N MET A 1 -26.17 -1.57 1.07
CA MET A 1 -25.16 -2.36 0.33
C MET A 1 -23.83 -2.19 1.02
N SER A 2 -23.16 -3.29 1.31
CA SER A 2 -22.02 -3.37 2.22
C SER A 2 -20.78 -3.72 1.42
N ILE A 3 -20.13 -2.71 0.85
CA ILE A 3 -19.03 -2.92 -0.09
C ILE A 3 -17.82 -3.47 0.66
N ARG A 4 -17.18 -4.53 0.14
CA ARG A 4 -15.91 -5.04 0.66
C ARG A 4 -14.84 -3.91 0.71
N PRO A 5 -14.10 -3.76 1.83
CA PRO A 5 -13.01 -2.79 1.92
C PRO A 5 -11.91 -3.06 0.90
N ILE A 6 -11.35 -1.99 0.32
CA ILE A 6 -10.16 -2.04 -0.53
C ILE A 6 -8.91 -2.23 0.35
N VAL A 7 -8.09 -3.21 0.02
CA VAL A 7 -6.83 -3.50 0.72
C VAL A 7 -5.66 -3.05 -0.15
N VAL A 8 -4.92 -2.05 0.34
CA VAL A 8 -3.78 -1.46 -0.39
C VAL A 8 -2.49 -1.78 0.34
N GLY A 9 -1.52 -2.35 -0.37
CA GLY A 9 -0.19 -2.58 0.17
C GLY A 9 0.80 -1.55 -0.33
N ILE A 10 1.66 -1.05 0.56
CA ILE A 10 2.68 -0.02 0.30
C ILE A 10 4.05 -0.58 0.69
N CYS A 11 4.84 -0.95 -0.31
CA CYS A 11 6.17 -1.55 -0.19
C CYS A 11 7.29 -0.57 -0.57
N GLY A 12 8.54 -0.93 -0.28
CA GLY A 12 9.72 -0.12 -0.60
C GLY A 12 10.86 -0.25 0.41
N GLY A 13 12.05 0.22 0.05
CA GLY A 13 13.25 0.13 0.90
C GLY A 13 13.18 0.94 2.20
N VAL A 14 14.06 0.65 3.17
CA VAL A 14 14.25 1.52 4.33
C VAL A 14 14.61 2.94 3.86
N ALA A 15 13.98 3.96 4.45
CA ALA A 15 14.09 5.37 4.07
C ALA A 15 13.60 5.74 2.64
N SER A 16 12.82 4.88 1.97
CA SER A 16 12.21 5.20 0.67
C SER A 16 11.01 6.16 0.74
N GLY A 17 10.60 6.60 1.94
CA GLY A 17 9.48 7.55 2.10
C GLY A 17 8.11 6.91 2.34
N LYS A 18 8.01 5.57 2.45
CA LYS A 18 6.74 4.86 2.71
C LYS A 18 5.90 5.47 3.83
N GLN A 19 6.49 5.73 5.00
CA GLN A 19 5.74 6.23 6.16
C GLN A 19 5.12 7.60 5.89
N LEU A 20 5.89 8.50 5.26
CA LEU A 20 5.39 9.82 4.89
C LEU A 20 4.30 9.70 3.83
N PHE A 21 4.51 8.86 2.81
CA PHE A 21 3.54 8.63 1.76
C PHE A 21 2.23 8.06 2.30
N THR A 22 2.29 6.99 3.12
CA THR A 22 1.11 6.38 3.76
C THR A 22 0.34 7.42 4.58
N ARG A 23 1.04 8.25 5.38
CA ARG A 23 0.39 9.29 6.17
C ARG A 23 -0.31 10.33 5.30
N SER A 24 0.35 10.80 4.24
CA SER A 24 -0.24 11.75 3.29
C SER A 24 -1.44 11.15 2.56
N LEU A 25 -1.36 9.88 2.16
CA LEU A 25 -2.43 9.16 1.50
C LEU A 25 -3.64 8.94 2.42
N LEU A 26 -3.41 8.57 3.69
CA LEU A 26 -4.47 8.49 4.71
C LEU A 26 -5.20 9.83 4.86
N ALA A 27 -4.44 10.92 5.06
CA ALA A 27 -5.03 12.25 5.21
C ALA A 27 -5.85 12.64 3.98
N ARG A 28 -5.32 12.36 2.79
CA ARG A 28 -5.95 12.69 1.50
C ARG A 28 -7.20 11.85 1.20
N LEU A 29 -7.26 10.60 1.64
CA LEU A 29 -8.46 9.77 1.53
C LEU A 29 -9.53 10.19 2.54
N ARG A 30 -9.14 10.48 3.79
CA ARG A 30 -10.06 11.00 4.82
C ARG A 30 -10.66 12.35 4.43
N SER A 31 -9.88 13.24 3.83
CA SER A 31 -10.40 14.53 3.34
C SER A 31 -11.40 14.37 2.18
N ARG A 32 -11.44 13.20 1.53
CA ARG A 32 -12.45 12.85 0.52
C ARG A 32 -13.63 12.06 1.08
N GLY A 33 -13.74 11.93 2.40
CA GLY A 33 -14.84 11.27 3.07
C GLY A 33 -14.70 9.76 3.22
N CYS A 34 -13.53 9.18 2.90
CA CYS A 34 -13.30 7.74 3.07
C CYS A 34 -12.97 7.39 4.53
N SER A 35 -13.61 6.35 5.05
CA SER A 35 -13.18 5.62 6.24
C SER A 35 -11.97 4.75 5.89
N VAL A 36 -10.80 5.17 6.36
CA VAL A 36 -9.52 4.50 6.05
C VAL A 36 -8.62 4.42 7.28
N GLU A 37 -7.93 3.30 7.40
CA GLU A 37 -7.00 3.00 8.49
C GLU A 37 -5.71 2.37 7.97
N GLU A 38 -4.58 2.71 8.59
CA GLU A 38 -3.34 1.96 8.44
C GLU A 38 -3.30 0.85 9.49
N VAL A 39 -3.08 -0.38 9.04
CA VAL A 39 -3.08 -1.57 9.89
C VAL A 39 -1.79 -2.37 9.67
N GLU A 40 -1.35 -3.06 10.71
CA GLU A 40 -0.16 -3.94 10.61
C GLU A 40 -0.48 -5.24 9.86
N GLN A 41 -1.71 -5.73 10.00
CA GLN A 41 -2.21 -6.96 9.40
C GLN A 41 -3.68 -6.80 9.04
N VAL A 42 -4.13 -7.55 8.04
CA VAL A 42 -5.55 -7.64 7.67
C VAL A 42 -6.05 -9.05 7.97
N THR A 43 -7.19 -9.13 8.65
CA THR A 43 -7.84 -10.40 8.99
C THR A 43 -9.14 -10.56 8.19
N ALA A 44 -9.62 -11.80 8.09
CA ALA A 44 -10.88 -12.09 7.40
C ALA A 44 -12.08 -11.35 8.02
N ASN A 45 -12.11 -11.17 9.35
CA ASN A 45 -13.18 -10.45 10.03
C ASN A 45 -13.19 -8.97 9.66
N MET A 46 -12.02 -8.34 9.58
CA MET A 46 -11.91 -6.93 9.15
C MET A 46 -12.45 -6.70 7.74
N ILE A 47 -12.32 -7.70 6.85
CA ILE A 47 -12.88 -7.65 5.50
C ILE A 47 -14.40 -7.86 5.52
N LYS A 48 -14.90 -8.75 6.38
CA LYS A 48 -16.33 -9.11 6.51
C LYS A 48 -17.18 -8.10 7.29
N ASP A 49 -16.57 -7.30 8.15
CA ASP A 49 -17.32 -6.35 8.98
C ASP A 49 -17.71 -5.08 8.22
N HIS A 50 -17.13 -4.84 7.03
CA HIS A 50 -17.47 -3.76 6.09
C HIS A 50 -17.54 -2.36 6.70
N ARG A 51 -16.86 -2.12 7.82
CA ARG A 51 -16.87 -0.82 8.53
C ARG A 51 -15.99 0.23 7.86
N MET A 52 -14.98 -0.22 7.13
CA MET A 52 -13.99 0.64 6.49
C MET A 52 -14.15 0.57 4.97
N ASP A 53 -13.88 1.68 4.31
CA ASP A 53 -13.77 1.71 2.85
C ASP A 53 -12.41 1.16 2.40
N CYS A 54 -11.36 1.36 3.21
CA CYS A 54 -10.00 0.95 2.85
C CYS A 54 -9.10 0.64 4.05
N TYR A 55 -8.26 -0.38 3.89
CA TYR A 55 -7.11 -0.66 4.75
C TYR A 55 -5.81 -0.44 4.00
N LEU A 56 -4.87 0.27 4.61
CA LEU A 56 -3.50 0.43 4.12
C LEU A 56 -2.56 -0.44 4.96
N LEU A 57 -1.71 -1.22 4.29
CA LEU A 57 -0.62 -1.96 4.93
C LEU A 57 0.70 -1.44 4.42
N ARG A 58 1.64 -1.19 5.32
CA ARG A 58 2.99 -0.74 4.98
C ARG A 58 4.02 -1.78 5.41
N GLY A 59 4.95 -2.10 4.51
CA GLY A 59 5.99 -3.07 4.79
C GLY A 59 7.22 -2.94 3.91
N LEU A 60 8.25 -3.74 4.21
CA LEU A 60 9.38 -3.95 3.30
C LEU A 60 9.04 -5.02 2.26
N THR A 61 8.33 -6.07 2.69
CA THR A 61 7.95 -7.23 1.88
C THR A 61 6.50 -7.64 2.09
N LEU A 62 5.58 -7.08 1.30
CA LEU A 62 4.15 -7.44 1.35
C LEU A 62 3.72 -8.28 0.14
N PHE A 63 4.36 -8.10 -1.03
CA PHE A 63 3.90 -8.69 -2.29
C PHE A 63 4.52 -10.06 -2.56
N THR A 64 4.75 -10.86 -1.52
CA THR A 64 5.21 -12.24 -1.67
C THR A 64 4.08 -13.13 -2.19
N ASP A 65 4.41 -14.29 -2.76
CA ASP A 65 3.42 -15.17 -3.41
C ASP A 65 2.26 -15.56 -2.48
N GLN A 66 2.52 -15.68 -1.18
CA GLN A 66 1.51 -16.01 -0.18
C GLN A 66 0.47 -14.90 0.05
N HIS A 67 0.86 -13.63 -0.14
CA HIS A 67 0.05 -12.48 0.25
C HIS A 67 -0.37 -11.59 -0.92
N ARG A 68 0.19 -11.81 -2.12
CA ARG A 68 -0.01 -10.94 -3.28
C ARG A 68 -1.48 -10.79 -3.69
N THR A 69 -2.28 -11.85 -3.57
CA THR A 69 -3.69 -11.87 -3.95
C THR A 69 -4.61 -11.15 -2.97
N TYR A 70 -4.11 -10.79 -1.78
CA TYR A 70 -4.88 -10.05 -0.78
C TYR A 70 -4.99 -8.55 -1.06
N PHE A 71 -4.13 -8.02 -1.94
CA PHE A 71 -4.08 -6.59 -2.23
C PHE A 71 -4.82 -6.25 -3.53
N ASP A 72 -5.82 -5.37 -3.42
CA ASP A 72 -6.50 -4.76 -4.56
C ASP A 72 -5.60 -3.76 -5.29
N LEU A 73 -4.68 -3.13 -4.56
CA LEU A 73 -3.67 -2.23 -5.11
C LEU A 73 -2.32 -2.40 -4.41
N LYS A 74 -1.27 -2.58 -5.20
CA LYS A 74 0.12 -2.79 -4.76
C LYS A 74 0.96 -1.61 -5.18
N ILE A 75 1.34 -0.78 -4.23
CA ILE A 75 2.16 0.42 -4.44
C ILE A 75 3.60 0.15 -4.01
N PHE A 76 4.56 0.43 -4.87
CA PHE A 76 5.98 0.40 -4.53
C PHE A 76 6.55 1.82 -4.47
N LEU A 77 7.17 2.17 -3.34
CA LEU A 77 7.88 3.44 -3.16
C LEU A 77 9.37 3.23 -3.49
N ASP A 78 9.75 3.64 -4.68
CA ASP A 78 11.11 3.50 -5.19
C ASP A 78 11.96 4.75 -4.91
N MET A 79 13.20 4.53 -4.49
CA MET A 79 14.15 5.60 -4.22
C MET A 79 15.57 5.07 -4.32
N GLU A 80 16.42 5.85 -4.98
CA GLU A 80 17.84 5.53 -5.17
C GLU A 80 18.55 5.26 -3.84
N ALA A 81 19.50 4.33 -3.89
CA ALA A 81 20.12 3.75 -2.71
C ALA A 81 20.95 4.76 -1.91
N ASP A 82 21.59 5.70 -2.61
CA ASP A 82 22.35 6.83 -2.08
C ASP A 82 21.44 7.83 -1.37
N ILE A 83 20.31 8.23 -1.96
CA ILE A 83 19.37 9.15 -1.32
C ILE A 83 18.76 8.50 -0.07
N ARG A 84 18.44 7.21 -0.12
CA ARG A 84 18.00 6.46 1.07
C ARG A 84 19.09 6.43 2.14
N LEU A 85 20.36 6.21 1.76
CA LEU A 85 21.48 6.24 2.70
C LEU A 85 21.65 7.64 3.31
N CYS A 86 21.59 8.71 2.53
CA CYS A 86 21.63 10.08 3.03
C CYS A 86 20.52 10.34 4.05
N ARG A 87 19.28 9.92 3.76
CA ARG A 87 18.16 10.04 4.71
C ARG A 87 18.40 9.26 6.01
N ILE A 88 19.00 8.06 5.92
CA ILE A 88 19.37 7.28 7.10
C ILE A 88 20.41 8.04 7.92
N LEU A 89 21.54 8.42 7.31
CA LEU A 89 22.64 9.07 8.03
C LEU A 89 22.27 10.45 8.60
N ASN A 90 21.38 11.19 7.92
CA ASN A 90 20.86 12.48 8.41
C ASN A 90 19.98 12.34 9.66
N SER A 91 19.53 11.13 10.02
CA SER A 91 18.79 10.90 11.26
C SER A 91 19.71 10.82 12.49
N ALA A 92 21.00 10.52 12.31
CA ALA A 92 21.94 10.36 13.40
C ALA A 92 22.24 11.70 14.09
N GLN A 93 22.25 11.68 15.42
CA GLN A 93 22.59 12.86 16.24
C GLN A 93 24.07 12.92 16.62
N THR A 94 24.80 11.81 16.44
CA THR A 94 26.21 11.69 16.80
C THR A 94 26.99 10.93 15.73
N PHE A 95 28.31 11.12 15.70
CA PHE A 95 29.19 10.42 14.78
C PHE A 95 29.17 8.89 15.01
N ASP A 96 29.14 8.43 16.25
CA ASP A 96 29.08 6.99 16.56
C ASP A 96 27.77 6.35 16.12
N GLU A 97 26.65 7.07 16.25
CA GLU A 97 25.37 6.62 15.71
C GLU A 97 25.41 6.53 14.18
N MET A 98 25.94 7.56 13.51
CA MET A 98 26.12 7.56 12.06
C MET A 98 26.94 6.35 11.61
N ARG A 99 28.05 6.04 12.30
CA ARG A 99 28.87 4.85 12.01
C ARG A 99 28.09 3.55 12.20
N ARG A 100 27.31 3.41 13.28
CA ARG A 100 26.45 2.23 13.49
C ARG A 100 25.41 2.08 12.39
N GLN A 101 24.77 3.17 11.99
CA GLN A 101 23.77 3.18 10.91
C GLN A 101 24.41 2.80 9.56
N LEU A 102 25.57 3.36 9.23
CA LEU A 102 26.32 3.02 8.02
C LEU A 102 26.71 1.55 8.01
N ASN A 103 27.25 1.03 9.11
CA ASN A 103 27.63 -0.38 9.23
C ASN A 103 26.41 -1.29 9.03
N ARG A 104 25.27 -0.97 9.66
CA ARG A 104 24.01 -1.71 9.47
C ARG A 104 23.50 -1.63 8.03
N TYR A 105 23.65 -0.47 7.40
CA TYR A 105 23.23 -0.31 6.01
C TYR A 105 24.01 -1.23 5.08
N GLN A 106 25.33 -1.28 5.24
CA GLN A 106 26.22 -2.12 4.43
C GLN A 106 26.02 -3.61 4.71
N SER A 107 25.91 -4.01 5.98
CA SER A 107 25.85 -5.43 6.35
C SER A 107 24.45 -6.06 6.23
N LEU A 108 23.39 -5.27 6.38
CA LEU A 108 22.02 -5.78 6.47
C LEU A 108 21.05 -5.09 5.52
N THR A 109 20.91 -3.76 5.60
CA THR A 109 19.81 -3.05 4.90
C THR A 109 19.94 -3.12 3.39
N ARG A 110 21.12 -2.87 2.82
CA ARG A 110 21.35 -2.92 1.36
C ARG A 110 21.28 -4.36 0.83
N PRO A 111 21.95 -5.36 1.42
CA PRO A 111 21.78 -6.75 1.00
C PRO A 111 20.31 -7.20 1.02
N TYR A 112 19.59 -6.94 2.11
CA TYR A 112 18.17 -7.29 2.22
C TYR A 112 17.30 -6.56 1.18
N HIS A 113 17.60 -5.29 0.92
CA HIS A 113 16.89 -4.53 -0.11
C HIS A 113 17.04 -5.17 -1.49
N VAL A 114 18.25 -5.53 -1.90
CA VAL A 114 18.51 -6.14 -3.21
C VAL A 114 17.92 -7.55 -3.29
N GLN A 115 18.08 -8.37 -2.25
CA GLN A 115 17.69 -9.78 -2.31
C GLN A 115 16.18 -10.02 -2.16
N SER A 116 15.45 -9.10 -1.52
CA SER A 116 14.03 -9.28 -1.16
C SER A 116 13.14 -8.09 -1.52
N VAL A 117 13.53 -6.87 -1.15
CA VAL A 117 12.63 -5.71 -1.31
C VAL A 117 12.47 -5.33 -2.78
N LEU A 118 13.56 -5.13 -3.50
CA LEU A 118 13.55 -4.68 -4.90
C LEU A 118 12.84 -5.65 -5.84
N LYS A 119 12.86 -6.95 -5.52
CA LYS A 119 12.16 -8.00 -6.30
C LYS A 119 10.65 -7.83 -6.35
N GLN A 120 10.07 -7.00 -5.47
CA GLN A 120 8.63 -6.71 -5.48
C GLN A 120 8.22 -5.57 -6.39
N LEU A 121 9.16 -4.76 -6.89
CA LEU A 121 8.87 -3.69 -7.84
C LEU A 121 8.09 -4.19 -9.07
N PRO A 122 8.50 -5.26 -9.78
CA PRO A 122 7.72 -5.78 -10.92
C PRO A 122 6.38 -6.42 -10.54
N LEU A 123 6.12 -6.62 -9.24
CA LEU A 123 4.84 -7.16 -8.74
C LEU A 123 3.84 -6.05 -8.39
N SER A 124 4.29 -4.80 -8.35
CA SER A 124 3.48 -3.64 -8.02
C SER A 124 2.63 -3.19 -9.21
N ASP A 125 1.43 -2.68 -8.90
CA ASP A 125 0.53 -2.10 -9.90
C ASP A 125 0.87 -0.61 -10.14
N MET A 126 1.55 0.02 -9.18
CA MET A 126 1.93 1.43 -9.23
C MET A 126 3.27 1.65 -8.53
N CYS A 127 4.17 2.39 -9.18
CA CYS A 127 5.44 2.83 -8.61
C CYS A 127 5.39 4.34 -8.36
N ILE A 128 5.80 4.77 -7.16
CA ILE A 128 5.86 6.17 -6.75
C ILE A 128 7.29 6.48 -6.32
N ASN A 129 7.84 7.61 -6.77
CA ASN A 129 9.16 8.06 -6.34
C ASN A 129 9.12 8.45 -4.84
N GLY A 130 10.12 8.05 -4.07
CA GLY A 130 10.24 8.36 -2.65
C GLY A 130 10.44 9.84 -2.30
N SER A 131 10.58 10.71 -3.30
CA SER A 131 10.57 12.18 -3.21
C SER A 131 9.29 12.79 -3.81
N PHE A 132 8.20 12.04 -3.75
CA PHE A 132 6.88 12.40 -4.27
C PHE A 132 6.40 13.81 -3.88
N HIS A 133 5.51 14.34 -4.71
CA HIS A 133 4.77 15.58 -4.51
C HIS A 133 3.29 15.31 -4.25
N GLU A 134 2.51 16.36 -3.96
CA GLU A 134 1.08 16.22 -3.66
C GLU A 134 0.27 15.57 -4.78
N LYS A 135 0.68 15.81 -6.04
CA LYS A 135 0.06 15.20 -7.23
C LYS A 135 0.17 13.67 -7.26
N ASP A 136 1.24 13.11 -6.70
CA ASP A 136 1.46 11.66 -6.67
C ASP A 136 0.56 11.01 -5.61
N VAL A 137 0.36 11.70 -4.48
CA VAL A 137 -0.63 11.32 -3.46
C VAL A 137 -2.04 11.43 -4.01
N ASP A 138 -2.34 12.49 -4.79
CA ASP A 138 -3.62 12.63 -5.46
C ASP A 138 -3.87 11.50 -6.45
N PHE A 139 -2.90 11.20 -7.30
CA PHE A 139 -3.00 10.12 -8.26
C PHE A 139 -3.30 8.79 -7.57
N ALA A 140 -2.52 8.44 -6.53
CA ALA A 140 -2.75 7.22 -5.76
C ALA A 140 -4.14 7.16 -5.12
N SER A 141 -4.59 8.27 -4.54
CA SER A 141 -5.91 8.35 -3.91
C SER A 141 -7.06 8.24 -4.92
N LEU A 142 -6.93 8.81 -6.12
CA LEU A 142 -7.93 8.68 -7.19
C LEU A 142 -8.02 7.25 -7.70
N ARG A 143 -6.89 6.55 -7.83
CA ARG A 143 -6.88 5.12 -8.17
C ARG A 143 -7.60 4.27 -7.13
N ILE A 144 -7.42 4.56 -5.84
CA ILE A 144 -8.14 3.85 -4.77
C ILE A 144 -9.65 4.11 -4.84
N LEU A 145 -10.06 5.37 -5.04
CA LEU A 145 -11.47 5.73 -5.20
C LEU A 145 -12.13 5.05 -6.41
N GLU A 146 -11.39 4.88 -7.50
CA GLU A 146 -11.86 4.16 -8.68
C GLU A 146 -12.10 2.67 -8.37
N LEU A 147 -11.18 2.04 -7.63
CA LEU A 147 -11.35 0.66 -7.17
C LEU A 147 -12.58 0.50 -6.25
N MET A 148 -12.79 1.44 -5.32
CA MET A 148 -13.98 1.46 -4.45
C MET A 148 -15.28 1.52 -5.28
N LYS A 149 -15.34 2.40 -6.28
CA LYS A 149 -16.50 2.52 -7.17
C LYS A 149 -16.76 1.26 -7.99
N ASN A 150 -15.70 0.60 -8.47
CA ASN A 150 -15.83 -0.61 -9.28
C ASN A 150 -16.25 -1.83 -8.44
N ASN A 151 -15.84 -1.92 -7.17
CA ASN A 151 -16.33 -2.97 -6.27
C ASN A 151 -17.84 -2.85 -6.00
N GLY A 152 -18.36 -1.63 -5.87
CA GLY A 152 -19.81 -1.40 -5.75
C GLY A 152 -20.62 -1.70 -7.02
N ARG A 153 -19.96 -1.90 -8.17
CA ARG A 153 -20.62 -2.31 -9.44
C ARG A 153 -20.67 -3.83 -9.60
N LYS A 154 -19.62 -4.55 -9.19
CA LYS A 154 -19.58 -6.02 -9.28
C LYS A 154 -20.68 -6.71 -8.47
N GLU A 155 -21.02 -6.20 -7.29
CA GLU A 155 -22.13 -6.74 -6.48
C GLU A 155 -23.52 -6.48 -7.11
N LYS A 156 -23.66 -5.50 -8.01
CA LYS A 156 -24.93 -5.21 -8.70
C LYS A 156 -25.17 -6.06 -9.95
N GLU A 157 -24.12 -6.63 -10.54
CA GLU A 157 -24.22 -7.52 -11.69
C GLU A 157 -24.44 -8.99 -11.28
N GLU A 158 -24.29 -9.32 -9.98
CA GLU A 158 -24.51 -10.65 -9.41
C GLU A 158 -25.87 -10.81 -8.70
N GLU A 159 -26.73 -9.77 -8.68
CA GLU A 159 -28.15 -9.98 -8.32
C GLU A 159 -28.82 -10.74 -9.49
N PRO A 160 -29.29 -11.99 -9.30
CA PRO A 160 -30.04 -12.68 -10.32
C PRO A 160 -31.30 -11.88 -10.63
N ASP A 161 -31.57 -11.69 -11.93
CA ASP A 161 -32.80 -11.05 -12.41
C ASP A 161 -33.99 -11.86 -11.86
N ASP A 162 -34.81 -11.25 -10.98
CA ASP A 162 -35.95 -11.90 -10.30
C ASP A 162 -36.99 -12.47 -11.31
N ASP A 163 -36.87 -12.14 -12.60
CA ASP A 163 -37.77 -12.55 -13.67
C ASP A 163 -37.49 -13.96 -14.26
N ASP A 164 -36.44 -14.67 -13.86
CA ASP A 164 -36.13 -16.01 -14.43
C ASP A 164 -36.97 -17.16 -13.82
N TYR A 165 -37.85 -16.88 -12.85
CA TYR A 165 -38.70 -17.91 -12.22
C TYR A 165 -40.02 -18.22 -12.97
N THR A 166 -40.32 -17.58 -14.10
CA THR A 166 -41.60 -17.79 -14.83
C THR A 166 -41.50 -18.47 -16.20
N ARG A 167 -40.40 -19.15 -16.52
CA ARG A 167 -40.30 -19.98 -17.74
C ARG A 167 -40.12 -21.47 -17.46
N SER A 168 -41.11 -22.05 -16.79
CA SER A 168 -41.44 -23.47 -16.92
C SER A 168 -42.87 -23.74 -16.43
N LEU A 169 -43.84 -23.51 -17.31
CA LEU A 169 -45.15 -24.17 -17.32
C LEU A 169 -45.25 -25.01 -18.58
#